data_AF-A0A1E8CUY0-F1
#
_entry.id   AF-A0A1E8CUY0-F1
#
_cell.length_a   1.000
_cell.length_b   1.000
_cell.length_c   1.000
_cell.angle_alpha   90.00
_cell.angle_beta   90.00
_cell.angle_gamma   90.00
#
_symmetry.space_group_name_H-M   'P 1'
#
loop_
_entity.id
_entity.type
_entity.pdbx_description
1 polymer ?
#
loop_
_entity_poly.entity_id
_entity_poly.type
_entity_poly.pdbx_seq_one_letter_code
_entity_poly.pdbx_strand_id
1 'polypeptide(L)'
;MRHHLTRAARAARLRHAPLANLTPREQLRAGRLTRRLTQLMVGLTLYGLSMAMMIRGALGLDPWDVFHSGLASRVPLTFGQVTIVVGALVLLLWWPLRQWPGFGTIANVVVIGVAADVGLGLLTTPDTIWARGLLLAFGIVLNGLAGGLYIGSQLGPGPRDGLMTGFARRTGLSIRVVRTTIEVVVLVVGWVLGGPVGVGTVLYAVSIGPLVQFFLPRLTVPLESPRRSCDASVASAPSTKTADR
;
A
#
# COMPACT_ATOMS: atom_id res chain seq x y z
N MET A 1 -31.18 21.35 -16.81
CA MET A 1 -30.21 21.75 -15.75
C MET A 1 -30.06 20.77 -14.57
N ARG A 2 -30.96 19.78 -14.35
CA ARG A 2 -30.86 18.81 -13.22
C ARG A 2 -29.92 17.60 -13.45
N HIS A 3 -29.57 17.26 -14.69
CA HIS A 3 -28.68 16.13 -15.00
C HIS A 3 -27.17 16.41 -14.80
N HIS A 4 -26.75 17.67 -14.79
CA HIS A 4 -25.33 18.03 -14.59
C HIS A 4 -24.93 18.06 -13.11
N LEU A 5 -25.86 18.45 -12.22
CA LEU A 5 -25.62 18.49 -10.77
C LEU A 5 -25.45 17.09 -10.16
N THR A 6 -26.16 16.09 -10.70
CA THR A 6 -26.01 14.69 -10.26
C THR A 6 -24.69 14.06 -10.69
N ARG A 7 -24.14 14.41 -11.86
CA ARG A 7 -22.80 13.97 -12.29
C ARG A 7 -21.68 14.63 -11.49
N ALA A 8 -21.76 15.93 -11.24
CA ALA A 8 -20.76 16.65 -10.44
C ALA A 8 -20.75 16.19 -8.97
N ALA A 9 -21.94 16.01 -8.36
CA ALA A 9 -22.06 15.48 -7.00
C ALA A 9 -21.62 14.00 -6.89
N ARG A 10 -21.87 13.18 -7.93
CA ARG A 10 -21.37 11.80 -8.00
C ARG A 10 -19.86 11.76 -8.21
N ALA A 11 -19.30 12.64 -9.03
CA ALA A 11 -17.85 12.79 -9.22
C ALA A 11 -17.17 13.31 -7.95
N ALA A 12 -17.79 14.24 -7.20
CA ALA A 12 -17.29 14.72 -5.92
C ALA A 12 -17.35 13.64 -4.82
N ARG A 13 -18.41 12.83 -4.77
CA ARG A 13 -18.51 11.68 -3.83
C ARG A 13 -17.52 10.56 -4.16
N LEU A 14 -17.15 10.37 -5.42
CA LEU A 14 -16.12 9.40 -5.82
C LEU A 14 -14.70 9.85 -5.48
N ARG A 15 -14.47 11.15 -5.23
CA ARG A 15 -13.13 11.68 -4.88
C ARG A 15 -12.65 11.29 -3.49
N HIS A 16 -13.56 10.84 -2.61
CA HIS A 16 -13.26 10.46 -1.23
C HIS A 16 -13.96 9.13 -0.92
N ALA A 17 -13.59 8.04 -1.62
CA ALA A 17 -13.88 6.71 -1.09
C ALA A 17 -13.07 6.55 0.20
N PRO A 18 -13.68 6.59 1.40
CA PRO A 18 -12.94 6.49 2.63
C PRO A 18 -12.36 5.08 2.73
N LEU A 19 -11.07 4.94 3.05
CA LEU A 19 -10.49 3.65 3.37
C LEU A 19 -11.21 3.10 4.60
N ALA A 20 -11.87 1.95 4.46
CA ALA A 20 -12.63 1.37 5.55
C ALA A 20 -11.71 0.60 6.51
N ASN A 21 -11.81 0.88 7.82
CA ASN A 21 -11.19 0.07 8.86
C ASN A 21 -12.03 -1.21 9.05
N LEU A 22 -11.79 -2.22 8.23
CA LEU A 22 -12.51 -3.49 8.24
C LEU A 22 -11.74 -4.57 8.99
N THR A 23 -12.43 -5.36 9.79
CA THR A 23 -11.91 -6.62 10.33
C THR A 23 -11.65 -7.64 9.20
N PRO A 24 -10.80 -8.66 9.41
CA PRO A 24 -10.52 -9.67 8.37
C PRO A 24 -11.78 -10.35 7.81
N ARG A 25 -12.78 -10.60 8.66
CA ARG A 25 -14.07 -11.21 8.25
C ARG A 25 -14.91 -10.25 7.41
N GLU A 26 -14.91 -8.96 7.75
CA GLU A 26 -15.61 -7.93 6.97
C GLU A 26 -14.95 -7.66 5.62
N GLN A 27 -13.61 -7.74 5.57
CA GLN A 27 -12.87 -7.60 4.31
C GLN A 27 -13.31 -8.64 3.27
N LEU A 28 -13.53 -9.89 3.68
CA LEU A 28 -13.99 -10.96 2.78
C LEU A 28 -15.45 -10.79 2.35
N ARG A 29 -16.28 -10.13 3.18
CA ARG A 29 -17.71 -9.95 2.93
C ARG A 29 -18.08 -8.64 2.23
N ALA A 30 -17.14 -7.70 2.08
CA ALA A 30 -17.39 -6.36 1.52
C ALA A 30 -17.59 -6.29 -0.01
N GLY A 31 -17.89 -7.44 -0.64
CA GLY A 31 -18.14 -7.56 -2.08
C GLY A 31 -16.89 -7.44 -2.95
N ARG A 32 -17.04 -7.80 -4.23
CA ARG A 32 -16.02 -7.67 -5.30
C ARG A 32 -14.66 -8.31 -4.96
N LEU A 33 -14.70 -9.42 -4.23
CA LEU A 33 -13.51 -10.07 -3.68
C LEU A 33 -12.51 -10.45 -4.77
N THR A 34 -12.96 -11.07 -5.88
CA THR A 34 -12.09 -11.45 -7.00
C THR A 34 -11.33 -10.24 -7.55
N ARG A 35 -12.04 -9.14 -7.85
CA ARG A 35 -11.40 -7.90 -8.33
C ARG A 35 -10.38 -7.36 -7.34
N ARG A 36 -10.72 -7.36 -6.04
CA ARG A 36 -9.83 -6.84 -4.98
C ARG A 36 -8.60 -7.72 -4.80
N LEU A 37 -8.75 -9.05 -4.86
CA LEU A 37 -7.64 -10.01 -4.80
C LEU A 37 -6.72 -9.87 -6.02
N THR A 38 -7.27 -9.82 -7.24
CA THR A 38 -6.47 -9.60 -8.44
C THR A 38 -5.75 -8.25 -8.37
N GLN A 39 -6.44 -7.19 -7.96
CA GLN A 39 -5.84 -5.87 -7.82
C GLN A 39 -4.73 -5.83 -6.76
N LEU A 40 -4.93 -6.52 -5.64
CA LEU A 40 -3.91 -6.70 -4.60
C LEU A 40 -2.70 -7.41 -5.18
N MET A 41 -2.87 -8.61 -5.76
CA MET A 41 -1.75 -9.40 -6.28
C MET A 41 -0.96 -8.65 -7.36
N VAL A 42 -1.64 -8.00 -8.30
CA VAL A 42 -0.98 -7.15 -9.31
C VAL A 42 -0.24 -6.00 -8.63
N GLY A 43 -0.87 -5.32 -7.68
CA GLY A 43 -0.23 -4.23 -6.92
C GLY A 43 1.03 -4.68 -6.19
N LEU A 44 0.99 -5.81 -5.49
CA LEU A 44 2.13 -6.34 -4.73
C LEU A 44 3.28 -6.77 -5.65
N THR A 45 2.98 -7.45 -6.76
CA THR A 45 4.01 -7.84 -7.75
C THR A 45 4.66 -6.61 -8.36
N LEU A 46 3.88 -5.61 -8.79
CA LEU A 46 4.43 -4.36 -9.33
C LEU A 46 5.24 -3.59 -8.28
N TYR A 47 4.85 -3.67 -7.00
CA TYR A 47 5.61 -3.05 -5.92
C TYR A 47 7.00 -3.67 -5.81
N GLY A 48 7.11 -5.00 -5.73
CA GLY A 48 8.41 -5.68 -5.69
C GLY A 48 9.26 -5.41 -6.94
N LEU A 49 8.67 -5.44 -8.14
CA LEU A 49 9.37 -5.07 -9.37
C LEU A 49 9.88 -3.62 -9.34
N SER A 50 9.08 -2.69 -8.82
CA SER A 50 9.50 -1.30 -8.69
C SER A 50 10.70 -1.13 -7.76
N MET A 51 10.78 -1.90 -6.67
CA MET A 51 11.94 -1.92 -5.76
C MET A 51 13.19 -2.38 -6.52
N ALA A 52 13.09 -3.47 -7.29
CA ALA A 52 14.20 -3.94 -8.12
C ALA A 52 14.68 -2.88 -9.13
N MET A 53 13.75 -2.14 -9.76
CA MET A 53 14.11 -1.04 -10.67
C MET A 53 14.87 0.08 -9.95
N MET A 54 14.41 0.49 -8.77
CA MET A 54 15.09 1.52 -7.98
C MET A 54 16.48 1.07 -7.52
N ILE A 55 16.62 -0.18 -7.08
CA ILE A 55 17.90 -0.81 -6.72
C ILE A 55 18.88 -0.85 -7.90
N ARG A 56 18.42 -1.32 -9.07
CA ARG A 56 19.22 -1.34 -10.30
C ARG A 56 19.50 0.06 -10.85
N GLY A 57 18.69 1.05 -10.48
CA GLY A 57 18.98 2.47 -10.71
C GLY A 57 20.26 2.91 -10.01
N ALA A 58 20.61 2.34 -8.85
CA ALA A 58 21.85 2.61 -8.11
C ALA A 58 22.11 4.11 -7.84
N LEU A 59 21.05 4.88 -7.61
CA LEU A 59 21.10 6.34 -7.38
C LEU A 59 20.57 6.74 -5.99
N GLY A 60 20.34 5.76 -5.12
CA GLY A 60 19.69 5.92 -3.82
C GLY A 60 18.29 5.32 -3.79
N LEU A 61 17.85 4.88 -2.62
CA LEU A 61 16.60 4.16 -2.41
C LEU A 61 15.66 4.89 -1.45
N ASP A 62 14.41 4.45 -1.35
CA ASP A 62 13.51 4.92 -0.31
C ASP A 62 13.96 4.43 1.09
N PRO A 63 13.53 5.09 2.18
CA PRO A 63 14.00 4.80 3.54
C PRO A 63 14.04 3.32 3.93
N TRP A 64 13.02 2.55 3.57
CA TRP A 64 12.94 1.14 3.94
C TRP A 64 13.87 0.29 3.10
N ASP A 65 14.03 0.60 1.83
CA ASP A 65 14.94 -0.11 0.94
C ASP A 65 16.40 0.21 1.22
N VAL A 66 16.70 1.42 1.72
CA VAL A 66 18.02 1.72 2.32
C VAL A 66 18.28 0.77 3.49
N PHE A 67 17.31 0.58 4.38
CA PHE A 67 17.44 -0.35 5.50
C PHE A 67 17.55 -1.82 5.06
N HIS A 68 16.67 -2.29 4.18
CA HIS A 68 16.71 -3.66 3.66
C HIS A 68 18.03 -3.94 2.94
N SER A 69 18.50 -3.02 2.10
CA SER A 69 19.77 -3.16 1.39
C SER A 69 20.96 -3.14 2.34
N GLY A 70 20.97 -2.23 3.31
CA GLY A 70 22.00 -2.17 4.35
C GLY A 70 22.06 -3.47 5.16
N LEU A 71 20.91 -4.00 5.59
CA LEU A 71 20.84 -5.26 6.32
C LEU A 71 21.24 -6.46 5.46
N ALA A 72 20.79 -6.54 4.20
CA ALA A 72 21.13 -7.61 3.25
C ALA A 72 22.64 -7.70 2.98
N SER A 73 23.39 -6.59 3.11
CA SER A 73 24.86 -6.62 3.02
C SER A 73 25.56 -7.28 4.20
N ARG A 74 24.84 -7.56 5.30
CA ARG A 74 25.40 -8.08 6.57
C ARG A 74 24.98 -9.51 6.89
N VAL A 75 24.06 -10.09 6.11
CA VAL A 75 23.52 -11.43 6.35
C VAL A 75 23.52 -12.24 5.05
N PRO A 76 23.61 -13.59 5.12
CA PRO A 76 23.59 -14.45 3.94
C PRO A 76 22.15 -14.65 3.40
N LEU A 77 21.40 -13.55 3.22
CA LEU A 77 20.04 -13.55 2.70
C LEU A 77 19.94 -12.61 1.50
N THR A 78 19.05 -12.93 0.57
CA THR A 78 18.71 -12.05 -0.55
C THR A 78 17.98 -10.80 -0.07
N PHE A 79 17.91 -9.77 -0.91
CA PHE A 79 17.16 -8.55 -0.60
C PHE A 79 15.67 -8.84 -0.33
N GLY A 80 15.04 -9.69 -1.14
CA GLY A 80 13.66 -10.12 -0.96
C GLY A 80 13.44 -10.91 0.33
N GLN A 81 14.36 -11.81 0.68
CA GLN A 81 14.32 -12.53 1.96
C GLN A 81 14.42 -11.60 3.15
N VAL A 82 15.33 -10.62 3.12
CA VAL A 82 15.43 -9.59 4.17
C VAL A 82 14.15 -8.79 4.28
N THR A 83 13.56 -8.38 3.15
CA THR A 83 12.28 -7.67 3.11
C THR A 83 11.16 -8.50 3.78
N ILE A 84 11.11 -9.81 3.51
CA ILE A 84 10.15 -10.74 4.13
C ILE A 84 10.37 -10.84 5.64
N VAL A 85 11.61 -11.06 6.07
CA VAL A 85 11.96 -11.19 7.50
C VAL A 85 11.64 -9.92 8.26
N VAL A 86 12.06 -8.76 7.76
CA VAL A 86 11.76 -7.46 8.38
C VAL A 86 10.26 -7.22 8.41
N GLY A 87 9.54 -7.51 7.32
CA GLY A 87 8.09 -7.43 7.26
C GLY A 87 7.42 -8.29 8.34
N ALA A 88 7.86 -9.54 8.51
CA ALA A 88 7.37 -10.43 9.55
C ALA A 88 7.68 -9.91 10.96
N LEU A 89 8.88 -9.39 11.21
CA LEU A 89 9.24 -8.76 12.49
C LEU A 89 8.37 -7.55 12.81
N VAL A 90 8.08 -6.71 11.81
CA VAL A 90 7.16 -5.58 11.96
C VAL A 90 5.74 -6.06 12.27
N LEU A 91 5.29 -7.18 11.69
CA LEU A 91 4.00 -7.79 12.05
C LEU A 91 3.99 -8.36 13.46
N LEU A 92 5.10 -8.91 13.97
CA LEU A 92 5.20 -9.32 15.36
C LEU A 92 5.06 -8.12 16.31
N LEU A 93 5.61 -6.96 15.93
CA LEU A 93 5.39 -5.71 16.67
C LEU A 93 3.92 -5.31 16.70
N TRP A 94 3.03 -5.85 15.86
CA TRP A 94 1.59 -5.55 15.98
C TRP A 94 0.91 -6.22 17.16
N TRP A 95 1.49 -7.29 17.72
CA TRP A 95 0.97 -7.96 18.92
C TRP A 95 0.75 -6.98 20.08
N PRO A 96 1.76 -6.19 20.50
CA PRO A 96 1.54 -5.18 21.52
C PRO A 96 0.60 -4.08 21.04
N LEU A 97 0.47 -3.80 19.73
CA LEU A 97 -0.44 -2.78 19.19
C LEU A 97 -1.91 -3.22 19.06
N ARG A 98 -2.23 -4.51 19.32
CA ARG A 98 -3.60 -5.09 19.21
C ARG A 98 -4.24 -4.88 17.83
N GLN A 99 -3.44 -5.02 16.77
CA GLN A 99 -3.93 -4.99 15.39
C GLN A 99 -3.99 -6.40 14.81
N TRP A 100 -5.06 -6.67 14.05
CA TRP A 100 -5.22 -7.95 13.36
C TRP A 100 -4.64 -7.86 11.94
N PRO A 101 -3.60 -8.65 11.60
CA PRO A 101 -3.13 -8.73 10.22
C PRO A 101 -4.23 -9.31 9.33
N GLY A 102 -4.48 -8.66 8.19
CA GLY A 102 -5.37 -9.17 7.16
C GLY A 102 -4.65 -10.12 6.21
N PHE A 103 -5.41 -10.78 5.33
CA PHE A 103 -4.81 -11.58 4.26
C PHE A 103 -3.87 -10.74 3.39
N GLY A 104 -4.27 -9.52 3.05
CA GLY A 104 -3.44 -8.61 2.26
C GLY A 104 -2.15 -8.21 2.96
N THR A 105 -2.12 -8.20 4.29
CA THR A 105 -0.93 -7.90 5.09
C THR A 105 0.13 -9.00 4.95
N ILE A 106 -0.27 -10.27 5.06
CA ILE A 106 0.65 -11.41 4.91
C ILE A 106 1.09 -11.54 3.46
N ALA A 107 0.15 -11.42 2.52
CA ALA A 107 0.46 -11.43 1.09
C ALA A 107 1.45 -10.32 0.73
N ASN A 108 1.31 -9.12 1.31
CA ASN A 108 2.22 -8.01 1.09
C ASN A 108 3.66 -8.36 1.44
N VAL A 109 3.90 -8.93 2.62
CA VAL A 109 5.24 -9.36 3.06
C VAL A 109 5.85 -10.34 2.05
N VAL A 110 5.13 -11.41 1.73
CA VAL A 110 5.66 -12.51 0.93
C VAL A 110 5.81 -12.14 -0.54
N VAL A 111 4.76 -11.61 -1.15
CA VAL A 111 4.71 -11.35 -2.60
C VAL A 111 5.67 -10.23 -2.99
N ILE A 112 5.79 -9.17 -2.18
CA ILE A 112 6.71 -8.07 -2.47
C ILE A 112 8.15 -8.57 -2.44
N GLY A 113 8.55 -9.31 -1.39
CA GLY A 113 9.92 -9.83 -1.28
C GLY A 113 10.27 -10.77 -2.44
N VAL A 114 9.38 -11.73 -2.75
CA VAL A 114 9.59 -12.65 -3.89
C VAL A 114 9.67 -11.88 -5.21
N ALA A 115 8.75 -10.94 -5.46
CA ALA A 115 8.74 -10.16 -6.70
C ALA A 115 9.97 -9.24 -6.82
N ALA A 116 10.50 -8.73 -5.70
CA ALA A 116 11.73 -7.96 -5.69
C ALA A 116 12.94 -8.81 -6.11
N ASP A 117 13.10 -10.02 -5.55
CA ASP A 117 14.19 -10.93 -5.96
C ASP A 117 14.07 -11.36 -7.42
N VAL A 118 12.85 -11.69 -7.87
CA VAL A 118 12.60 -11.98 -9.30
C VAL A 118 12.96 -10.78 -10.16
N GLY A 119 12.53 -9.57 -9.78
CA GLY A 119 12.88 -8.34 -10.49
C GLY A 119 14.38 -8.10 -10.54
N LEU A 120 15.10 -8.34 -9.44
CA LEU A 120 16.55 -8.21 -9.37
C LEU A 120 17.28 -9.26 -10.22
N GLY A 121 16.72 -10.46 -10.35
CA GLY A 121 17.24 -11.50 -11.25
C GLY A 121 17.01 -11.19 -12.73
N LEU A 122 15.92 -10.50 -13.06
CA LEU A 122 15.56 -10.14 -14.45
C LEU A 122 16.21 -8.84 -14.94
N LEU A 123 16.37 -7.86 -14.05
CA LEU A 123 16.90 -6.54 -14.40
C LEU A 123 18.41 -6.49 -14.13
N THR A 124 19.15 -5.93 -15.07
CA THR A 124 20.57 -5.60 -14.92
C THR A 124 20.73 -4.11 -14.60
N THR A 125 21.85 -3.76 -13.95
CA THR A 125 22.20 -2.37 -13.68
C THR A 125 22.69 -1.73 -14.98
N PRO A 126 22.07 -0.66 -15.50
CA PRO A 126 22.56 0.00 -16.71
C PRO A 126 23.94 0.65 -16.49
N ASP A 127 24.77 0.73 -17.51
CA ASP A 127 26.10 1.39 -17.41
C ASP A 127 26.01 2.91 -17.43
N THR A 128 25.03 3.46 -18.16
CA THR A 128 24.92 4.91 -18.35
C THR A 128 24.05 5.56 -17.27
N ILE A 129 24.48 6.75 -16.82
CA ILE A 129 23.78 7.53 -15.78
C ILE A 129 22.35 7.90 -16.17
N TRP A 130 22.12 8.22 -17.46
CA TRP A 130 20.79 8.56 -17.95
C TRP A 130 19.84 7.36 -17.92
N ALA A 131 20.29 6.17 -18.30
CA ALA A 131 19.47 4.96 -18.21
C ALA A 131 19.14 4.60 -16.76
N ARG A 132 20.10 4.75 -15.85
CA ARG A 132 19.88 4.63 -14.40
C ARG A 132 18.83 5.61 -13.88
N GLY A 133 18.92 6.87 -14.31
CA GLY A 133 17.95 7.91 -13.96
C GLY A 133 16.54 7.60 -14.44
N LEU A 134 16.39 7.13 -15.69
CA LEU A 134 15.10 6.70 -16.25
C LEU A 134 14.53 5.48 -15.52
N LEU A 135 15.38 4.49 -15.21
CA LEU A 135 14.99 3.29 -14.48
C LEU A 135 14.50 3.62 -13.08
N LEU A 136 15.21 4.50 -12.36
CA LEU A 136 14.81 5.03 -11.07
C LEU A 136 13.48 5.78 -11.18
N ALA A 137 13.35 6.73 -12.11
CA ALA A 137 12.15 7.54 -12.27
C ALA A 137 10.92 6.68 -12.55
N PHE A 138 11.04 5.70 -13.46
CA PHE A 138 9.97 4.76 -13.73
C PHE A 138 9.66 3.87 -12.53
N GLY A 139 10.69 3.39 -11.82
CA GLY A 139 10.55 2.65 -10.57
C GLY A 139 9.74 3.42 -9.53
N ILE A 140 10.02 4.70 -9.32
CA ILE A 140 9.29 5.57 -8.39
C ILE A 140 7.82 5.72 -8.79
N VAL A 141 7.54 5.98 -10.08
CA VAL A 141 6.15 6.12 -10.58
C VAL A 141 5.40 4.79 -10.44
N LEU A 142 6.04 3.68 -10.79
CA LEU A 142 5.49 2.35 -10.66
C LEU A 142 5.22 1.99 -9.20
N ASN A 143 6.10 2.40 -8.28
CA ASN A 143 5.93 2.22 -6.84
C ASN A 143 4.68 2.96 -6.33
N GLY A 144 4.47 4.21 -6.77
CA GLY A 144 3.26 4.97 -6.45
C GLY A 144 1.98 4.32 -7.00
N LEU A 145 2.02 3.82 -8.24
CA LEU A 145 0.91 3.08 -8.87
C LEU A 145 0.60 1.78 -8.11
N ALA A 146 1.63 0.99 -7.83
CA ALA A 146 1.55 -0.24 -7.07
C ALA A 146 0.98 -0.01 -5.66
N GLY A 147 1.44 1.07 -5.00
CA GLY A 147 0.90 1.61 -3.76
C GLY A 147 -0.62 1.83 -3.83
N GLY A 148 -1.07 2.55 -4.85
CA GLY A 148 -2.50 2.79 -5.08
C GLY A 148 -3.29 1.51 -5.35
N LEU A 149 -2.73 0.54 -6.08
CA LEU A 149 -3.37 -0.75 -6.36
C LEU A 149 -3.55 -1.58 -5.08
N TYR A 150 -2.48 -1.76 -4.30
CA TYR A 150 -2.53 -2.61 -3.11
C TYR A 150 -3.39 -1.97 -2.01
N ILE A 151 -3.20 -0.69 -1.70
CA ILE A 151 -3.98 0.00 -0.66
C ILE A 151 -5.44 0.11 -1.12
N GLY A 152 -5.65 0.46 -2.39
CA GLY A 152 -6.98 0.59 -2.98
C GLY A 152 -7.78 -0.72 -3.03
N SER A 153 -7.14 -1.88 -2.89
CA SER A 153 -7.82 -3.17 -2.75
C SER A 153 -8.59 -3.30 -1.43
N GLN A 154 -8.22 -2.52 -0.40
CA GLN A 154 -8.82 -2.53 0.93
C GLN A 154 -8.84 -3.93 1.60
N LEU A 155 -7.82 -4.77 1.35
CA LEU A 155 -7.69 -6.13 1.92
C LEU A 155 -6.73 -6.21 3.14
N GLY A 156 -6.48 -5.06 3.76
CA GLY A 156 -5.63 -4.93 4.93
C GLY A 156 -4.39 -4.06 4.64
N PRO A 157 -3.91 -3.29 5.64
CA PRO A 157 -2.71 -2.47 5.50
C PRO A 157 -1.45 -3.34 5.42
N GLY A 158 -0.40 -2.85 4.76
CA GLY A 158 0.93 -3.48 4.83
C GLY A 158 1.54 -3.35 6.24
N PRO A 159 2.58 -4.14 6.58
CA PRO A 159 3.24 -4.11 7.89
C PRO A 159 3.65 -2.69 8.32
N ARG A 160 4.29 -1.95 7.40
CA ARG A 160 4.69 -0.54 7.58
C ARG A 160 3.49 0.37 7.84
N ASP A 161 2.42 0.23 7.07
CA ASP A 161 1.23 1.08 7.18
C ASP A 161 0.50 0.85 8.51
N GLY A 162 0.40 -0.41 8.94
CA GLY A 162 -0.21 -0.73 10.24
C GLY A 162 0.69 -0.33 11.41
N LEU A 163 2.01 -0.38 11.27
CA LEU A 163 2.93 0.19 12.26
C LEU A 163 2.67 1.68 12.46
N MET A 164 2.64 2.44 11.37
CA MET A 164 2.36 3.89 11.37
C MET A 164 0.99 4.21 11.99
N THR A 165 -0.08 3.59 11.49
CA THR A 165 -1.44 3.87 12.01
C THR A 165 -1.61 3.40 13.45
N GLY A 166 -0.90 2.35 13.85
CA GLY A 166 -0.93 1.82 15.19
C GLY A 166 -0.27 2.72 16.23
N PHE A 167 0.94 3.18 15.94
CA PHE A 167 1.65 4.11 16.80
C PHE A 167 0.86 5.41 16.94
N ALA A 168 0.29 5.94 15.84
CA ALA A 168 -0.55 7.12 15.90
C ALA A 168 -1.76 6.92 16.83
N ARG A 169 -2.46 5.78 16.73
CA ARG A 169 -3.60 5.47 17.63
C ARG A 169 -3.20 5.30 19.09
N ARG A 170 -2.00 4.77 19.36
CA ARG A 170 -1.49 4.53 20.72
C ARG A 170 -0.98 5.79 21.41
N THR A 171 -0.29 6.66 20.66
CA THR A 171 0.39 7.84 21.20
C THR A 171 -0.45 9.11 21.10
N GLY A 172 -1.49 9.12 20.28
CA GLY A 172 -2.27 10.33 19.96
C GLY A 172 -1.56 11.29 19.01
N LEU A 173 -0.34 10.97 18.55
CA LEU A 173 0.40 11.78 17.58
C LEU A 173 -0.24 11.71 16.20
N SER A 174 -0.03 12.75 15.39
CA SER A 174 -0.51 12.75 14.01
C SER A 174 0.17 11.66 13.17
N ILE A 175 -0.56 11.09 12.21
CA ILE A 175 -0.04 10.07 11.27
C ILE A 175 1.21 10.60 10.54
N ARG A 176 1.23 11.89 10.20
CA ARG A 176 2.37 12.53 9.52
C ARG A 176 3.63 12.46 10.39
N VAL A 177 3.54 12.85 11.66
CA VAL A 177 4.68 12.83 12.59
C VAL A 177 5.19 11.41 12.76
N VAL A 178 4.31 10.45 13.05
CA VAL A 178 4.70 9.05 13.24
C VAL A 178 5.37 8.48 11.99
N ARG A 179 4.80 8.75 10.80
CA ARG A 179 5.37 8.33 9.52
C ARG A 179 6.77 8.88 9.33
N THR A 180 6.94 10.19 9.47
CA THR A 180 8.23 10.86 9.26
C THR A 180 9.27 10.35 10.25
N THR A 181 8.92 10.18 11.53
CA THR A 181 9.85 9.64 12.53
C THR A 181 10.29 8.22 12.17
N ILE A 182 9.37 7.33 11.81
CA ILE A 182 9.70 5.95 11.41
C ILE A 182 10.58 5.96 10.16
N GLU A 183 10.21 6.74 9.13
CA GLU A 183 10.99 6.82 7.90
C GLU A 183 12.40 7.36 8.15
N VAL A 184 12.56 8.41 8.96
CA VAL A 184 13.89 8.96 9.30
C VAL A 184 14.71 7.96 10.10
N VAL A 185 14.13 7.30 11.10
CA VAL A 185 14.85 6.30 11.91
C VAL A 185 15.33 5.14 11.04
N VAL A 186 14.44 4.57 10.23
CA VAL A 186 14.79 3.45 9.35
C VAL A 186 15.82 3.86 8.30
N LEU A 187 15.69 5.06 7.72
CA LEU A 187 16.69 5.61 6.79
C LEU A 187 18.07 5.74 7.45
N VAL A 188 18.14 6.34 8.65
CA VAL A 188 19.40 6.55 9.38
C VAL A 188 20.04 5.21 9.76
N VAL A 189 19.26 4.27 10.31
CA VAL A 189 19.77 2.93 10.64
C VAL A 189 20.26 2.21 9.39
N GLY A 190 19.47 2.24 8.31
CA GLY A 190 19.86 1.65 7.03
C GLY A 190 21.14 2.24 6.46
N TRP A 191 21.27 3.57 6.52
CA TRP A 191 22.46 4.27 6.05
C TRP A 191 23.70 3.89 6.85
N VAL A 192 23.60 3.82 8.18
CA VAL A 192 24.68 3.34 9.06
C VAL A 192 25.05 1.87 8.78
N LEU A 193 24.08 1.04 8.40
CA LEU A 193 24.35 -0.35 7.98
C LEU A 193 25.06 -0.45 6.63
N GLY A 194 25.14 0.63 5.86
CA GLY A 194 25.76 0.69 4.53
C GLY A 194 24.76 0.73 3.37
N GLY A 195 23.48 0.98 3.66
CA GLY A 195 22.44 1.14 2.64
C GLY A 195 22.68 2.37 1.76
N PRO A 196 22.34 2.30 0.46
CA PRO A 196 22.63 3.35 -0.51
C PRO A 196 21.67 4.54 -0.36
N VAL A 197 22.20 5.67 0.10
CA VAL A 197 21.49 6.97 0.13
C VAL A 197 22.04 7.87 -0.98
N GLY A 198 21.14 8.50 -1.73
CA GLY A 198 21.55 9.36 -2.86
C GLY A 198 20.44 10.25 -3.38
N VAL A 199 20.62 10.78 -4.59
CA VAL A 199 19.65 11.68 -5.23
C VAL A 199 18.27 11.04 -5.39
N GLY A 200 18.23 9.72 -5.60
CA GLY A 200 17.01 8.93 -5.69
C GLY A 200 16.23 8.87 -4.38
N THR A 201 16.92 8.90 -3.23
CA THR A 201 16.28 8.97 -1.91
C THR A 201 15.52 10.29 -1.75
N VAL A 202 16.16 11.40 -2.12
CA VAL A 202 15.53 12.73 -2.07
C VAL A 202 14.36 12.80 -3.06
N LEU A 203 14.58 12.34 -4.30
CA LEU A 203 13.56 12.31 -5.34
C LEU A 203 12.34 11.47 -4.90
N TYR A 204 12.55 10.31 -4.30
CA TYR A 204 11.49 9.47 -3.77
C TYR A 204 10.72 10.21 -2.68
N ALA A 205 11.42 10.78 -1.69
CA ALA A 205 10.81 11.46 -0.56
C ALA A 205 9.86 12.61 -0.99
N VAL A 206 10.23 13.38 -2.01
CA VAL A 206 9.41 14.50 -2.50
C VAL A 206 8.29 14.06 -3.46
N SER A 207 8.49 12.97 -4.22
CA SER A 207 7.57 12.55 -5.28
C SER A 207 6.53 11.52 -4.84
N ILE A 208 6.85 10.64 -3.88
CA ILE A 208 5.96 9.54 -3.50
C ILE A 208 4.63 10.04 -2.92
N GLY A 209 4.65 11.13 -2.15
CA GLY A 209 3.44 11.73 -1.57
C GLY A 209 2.43 12.14 -2.65
N PRO A 210 2.81 13.03 -3.59
CA PRO A 210 1.99 13.40 -4.74
C PRO A 210 1.54 12.20 -5.59
N LEU A 211 2.43 11.24 -5.87
CA LEU A 211 2.08 10.05 -6.66
C LEU A 211 1.00 9.20 -5.98
N VAL A 212 1.15 8.92 -4.68
CA VAL A 212 0.15 8.16 -3.92
C VAL A 212 -1.17 8.93 -3.87
N GLN A 213 -1.15 10.24 -3.65
CA GLN A 213 -2.36 11.08 -3.67
C GLN A 213 -3.06 11.06 -5.05
N PHE A 214 -2.31 10.94 -6.13
CA PHE A 214 -2.85 10.83 -7.48
C PHE A 214 -3.47 9.46 -7.74
N PHE A 215 -2.75 8.37 -7.45
CA PHE A 215 -3.17 7.01 -7.81
C PHE A 215 -4.22 6.44 -6.86
N LEU A 216 -4.10 6.67 -5.55
CA LEU A 216 -4.93 5.99 -4.55
C LEU A 216 -6.44 6.23 -4.74
N PRO A 217 -6.95 7.47 -4.91
CA PRO A 217 -8.38 7.68 -5.10
C PRO A 217 -8.93 7.06 -6.40
N ARG A 218 -8.09 6.95 -7.44
CA ARG A 218 -8.45 6.38 -8.74
C ARG A 218 -8.53 4.86 -8.72
N LEU A 219 -7.76 4.23 -7.84
CA LEU A 219 -7.61 2.77 -7.78
C LEU A 219 -8.35 2.16 -6.59
N THR A 220 -8.90 2.98 -5.69
CA THR A 220 -9.70 2.49 -4.57
C THR A 220 -10.96 1.79 -5.07
N VAL A 221 -11.13 0.52 -4.70
CA VAL A 221 -12.31 -0.27 -5.04
C VAL A 221 -13.47 0.14 -4.12
N PRO A 222 -14.60 0.68 -4.65
CA PRO A 222 -15.76 0.93 -3.80
C PRO A 222 -16.30 -0.37 -3.23
N LEU A 223 -16.57 -0.37 -1.93
CA LEU A 223 -17.13 -1.52 -1.22
C LEU A 223 -18.66 -1.50 -1.34
N GLU A 224 -19.26 -2.67 -1.58
CA GLU A 224 -20.71 -2.82 -1.46
C GLU A 224 -21.04 -2.91 0.03
N SER A 225 -21.61 -1.84 0.59
CA SER A 225 -22.13 -1.89 1.97
C SER A 225 -23.33 -2.85 2.05
N PRO A 226 -23.36 -3.78 3.02
CA PRO A 226 -24.49 -4.69 3.23
C PRO A 226 -25.84 -4.01 3.49
N ARG A 227 -25.84 -2.71 3.86
CA ARG A 227 -27.07 -1.99 4.23
C ARG A 227 -28.04 -1.72 3.07
N ARG A 228 -27.60 -1.72 1.81
CA ARG A 228 -28.54 -1.47 0.68
C ARG A 228 -29.50 -2.63 0.40
N SER A 229 -29.15 -3.84 0.81
CA SER A 229 -29.98 -5.02 0.56
C SER A 229 -31.20 -5.08 1.47
N CYS A 230 -31.10 -4.50 2.68
CA CYS A 230 -32.21 -4.51 3.64
C CYS A 230 -33.27 -3.46 3.28
N ASP A 231 -32.86 -2.24 2.91
CA ASP A 231 -33.80 -1.18 2.52
C ASP A 231 -34.56 -1.50 1.22
N ALA A 232 -33.93 -2.23 0.28
CA ALA A 232 -34.58 -2.65 -0.96
C ALA A 232 -35.65 -3.74 -0.73
N SER A 233 -35.46 -4.61 0.26
CA SER A 233 -36.44 -5.66 0.61
C SER A 233 -37.63 -5.11 1.39
N VAL A 234 -37.46 -4.02 2.17
CA VAL A 234 -38.54 -3.38 2.92
C VAL A 234 -39.41 -2.52 2.01
N ALA A 235 -38.82 -1.90 0.96
CA ALA A 235 -39.57 -1.08 0.00
C ALA A 235 -40.44 -1.88 -0.98
N SER A 236 -40.28 -3.20 -1.07
CA SER A 236 -41.05 -4.08 -1.97
C SER A 236 -42.17 -4.87 -1.30
N ALA A 237 -42.44 -4.66 0.01
CA ALA A 237 -43.56 -5.30 0.67
C ALA A 237 -44.88 -4.62 0.25
N PRO A 238 -45.85 -5.35 -0.35
CA PRO A 238 -47.15 -4.79 -0.65
C PRO A 238 -47.84 -4.40 0.65
N SER A 239 -48.33 -3.17 0.77
CA SER A 239 -49.16 -2.76 1.89
C SER A 239 -50.48 -3.54 1.84
N THR A 240 -50.61 -4.58 2.67
CA THR A 240 -51.90 -5.18 2.96
C THR A 240 -52.73 -4.16 3.73
N LYS A 241 -53.58 -3.42 3.01
CA LYS A 241 -54.68 -2.67 3.61
C LYS A 241 -55.67 -3.67 4.18
N THR A 242 -55.58 -3.88 5.48
CA THR A 242 -56.69 -4.40 6.29
C THR A 242 -57.71 -3.27 6.41
N ALA A 243 -58.86 -3.41 5.76
CA ALA A 243 -60.05 -2.63 6.05
C ALA A 243 -61.15 -3.61 6.45
N ASP A 244 -61.31 -3.71 7.77
CA ASP A 244 -62.39 -4.34 8.49
C ASP A 244 -63.54 -3.31 8.58
N ARG A 245 -64.78 -3.79 8.38
CA ARG A 245 -66.11 -3.16 8.59
C ARG A 245 -66.69 -2.24 7.52
#